data_AF-A0A973SXY8-F1
#
_entry.id   AF-A0A973SXY8-F1
#
_cell.length_a   1.000
_cell.length_b   1.000
_cell.length_c   1.000
_cell.angle_alpha   90.00
_cell.angle_beta   90.00
_cell.angle_gamma   90.00
#
_symmetry.space_group_name_H-M   'P 1'
#
loop_
_entity.id
_entity.type
_entity.pdbx_description
1 polymer ?
#
loop_
_entity_poly.entity_id
_entity_poly.type
_entity_poly.pdbx_seq_one_letter_code
_entity_poly.pdbx_strand_id
1 'polypeptide(L)'
;MTPCPGGVRAGREPNGRGARRRTGRTRARTVGSPARSPTGPWIRPPATAARRFLAEVGLPREHVLFAPEDPTPVTGDDRGFEARLVVIGAAGDRWAMGGDVYCVEVGYGRVVLLDGMRREFVHVNVSPAAFLACLQQFAAGLPYGTVDSELEELDRQARRLADALAAIDDSALSDDAFGLDVANDVGVGEYTATGGPGSDGDPPVE
;
A
#
# COMPACT_ATOMS: atom_id res chain seq x y z
N MET A 1 -53.48 -13.58 29.01
CA MET A 1 -52.93 -13.87 27.67
C MET A 1 -52.58 -12.54 27.04
N THR A 2 -51.29 -12.23 26.97
CA THR A 2 -50.77 -10.93 26.54
C THR A 2 -49.69 -11.21 25.50
N PRO A 3 -49.73 -10.66 24.28
CA PRO A 3 -48.70 -10.92 23.28
C PRO A 3 -47.49 -10.01 23.51
N CYS A 4 -46.30 -10.59 23.44
CA CYS A 4 -45.02 -9.89 23.45
C CYS A 4 -44.76 -9.19 22.10
N PRO A 5 -44.18 -7.98 22.07
CA PRO A 5 -43.80 -7.32 20.83
C PRO A 5 -42.47 -7.86 20.28
N GLY A 6 -42.42 -8.00 18.96
CA GLY A 6 -41.29 -8.54 18.21
C GLY A 6 -40.06 -7.63 18.23
N GLY A 7 -38.90 -8.25 18.43
CA GLY A 7 -37.59 -7.60 18.31
C GLY A 7 -37.22 -7.36 16.85
N VAL A 8 -37.04 -6.08 16.52
CA VAL A 8 -36.47 -5.62 15.25
C VAL A 8 -34.96 -5.92 15.26
N ARG A 9 -34.50 -6.76 14.33
CA ARG A 9 -33.06 -6.93 14.06
C ARG A 9 -32.61 -5.81 13.13
N ALA A 10 -31.72 -4.95 13.64
CA ALA A 10 -30.99 -3.99 12.83
C ALA A 10 -30.08 -4.75 11.85
N GLY A 11 -30.37 -4.62 10.56
CA GLY A 11 -29.44 -4.99 9.48
C GLY A 11 -28.26 -4.03 9.49
N ARG A 12 -27.07 -4.56 9.73
CA ARG A 12 -25.81 -3.82 9.56
C ARG A 12 -25.31 -4.15 8.16
N GLU A 13 -25.59 -3.27 7.21
CA GLU A 13 -24.98 -3.32 5.88
C GLU A 13 -23.50 -2.90 6.00
N PRO A 14 -22.53 -3.72 5.56
CA PRO A 14 -21.17 -3.26 5.37
C PRO A 14 -21.11 -2.42 4.08
N ASN A 15 -20.92 -1.12 4.28
CA ASN A 15 -20.71 -0.11 3.26
C ASN A 15 -19.58 -0.52 2.29
N GLY A 16 -19.90 -0.43 1.00
CA GLY A 16 -19.04 -0.34 -0.20
C GLY A 16 -17.55 -0.62 -0.05
N ARG A 17 -17.15 -1.89 -0.27
CA ARG A 17 -15.81 -2.17 -0.78
C ARG A 17 -15.78 -1.82 -2.25
N GLY A 18 -15.16 -0.69 -2.59
CA GLY A 18 -14.67 -0.43 -3.93
C GLY A 18 -13.73 -1.57 -4.31
N ALA A 19 -14.24 -2.52 -5.09
CA ALA A 19 -13.45 -3.58 -5.68
C ALA A 19 -12.40 -2.91 -6.56
N ARG A 20 -11.16 -2.85 -6.06
CA ARG A 20 -9.97 -2.46 -6.83
C ARG A 20 -9.86 -3.42 -8.02
N ARG A 21 -10.45 -3.05 -9.15
CA ARG A 21 -10.22 -3.72 -10.42
C ARG A 21 -8.85 -3.25 -10.89
N ARG A 22 -7.79 -3.90 -10.41
CA ARG A 22 -6.52 -3.93 -11.14
C ARG A 22 -6.85 -4.49 -12.52
N THR A 23 -6.96 -3.62 -13.51
CA THR A 23 -7.04 -4.00 -14.91
C THR A 23 -5.84 -4.88 -15.18
N GLY A 24 -6.10 -6.07 -15.74
CA GLY A 24 -5.11 -7.13 -15.89
C GLY A 24 -3.90 -6.65 -16.67
N ARG A 25 -2.86 -6.22 -15.97
CA ARG A 25 -1.57 -5.92 -16.57
C ARG A 25 -0.82 -7.25 -16.62
N THR A 26 -0.99 -7.94 -17.75
CA THR A 26 -0.18 -9.09 -18.15
C THR A 26 1.27 -8.62 -18.28
N ARG A 27 2.02 -8.58 -17.16
CA ARG A 27 3.47 -8.36 -17.22
C ARG A 27 4.06 -9.55 -17.95
N ALA A 28 4.80 -9.28 -19.03
CA ALA A 28 5.54 -10.29 -19.76
C ALA A 28 6.42 -11.05 -18.75
N ARG A 29 6.31 -12.39 -18.79
CA ARG A 29 7.09 -13.32 -17.97
C ARG A 29 8.59 -13.12 -18.27
N THR A 30 9.28 -12.34 -17.46
CA THR A 30 10.74 -12.41 -17.41
C THR A 30 11.09 -13.63 -16.56
N VAL A 31 11.49 -14.71 -17.23
CA VAL A 31 11.91 -15.96 -16.59
C VAL A 31 13.19 -15.71 -15.79
N GLY A 32 13.09 -15.82 -14.46
CA GLY A 32 14.18 -16.18 -13.55
C GLY A 32 15.46 -15.37 -13.65
N SER A 33 15.45 -14.11 -13.22
CA SER A 33 16.67 -13.52 -12.67
C SER A 33 16.76 -13.88 -11.18
N PRO A 34 17.82 -14.56 -10.71
CA PRO A 34 18.04 -14.71 -9.28
C PRO A 34 18.13 -13.31 -8.70
N ALA A 35 17.37 -13.03 -7.64
CA ALA A 35 17.37 -11.76 -6.94
C ALA A 35 18.82 -11.33 -6.68
N ARG A 36 19.34 -10.44 -7.53
CA ARG A 36 20.67 -9.87 -7.32
C ARG A 36 20.52 -9.05 -6.07
N SER A 37 21.13 -9.52 -4.98
CA SER A 37 21.26 -8.73 -3.78
C SER A 37 21.84 -7.37 -4.20
N PRO A 38 21.16 -6.24 -3.94
CA PRO A 38 21.69 -4.94 -4.32
C PRO A 38 23.04 -4.77 -3.59
N THR A 39 24.13 -4.76 -4.36
CA THR A 39 25.51 -4.71 -3.86
C THR A 39 25.98 -3.29 -3.52
N GLY A 40 25.05 -2.33 -3.42
CA GLY A 40 25.33 -0.98 -2.95
C GLY A 40 25.45 -0.90 -1.42
N PRO A 41 26.31 -0.01 -0.88
CA PRO A 41 26.47 0.21 0.55
C PRO A 41 25.32 1.05 1.11
N TRP A 42 24.10 0.50 1.08
CA TRP A 42 22.99 1.06 1.84
C TRP A 42 23.28 0.82 3.33
N ILE A 43 23.50 1.88 4.10
CA ILE A 43 23.72 1.78 5.55
C ILE A 43 22.45 1.16 6.16
N ARG A 44 22.55 -0.11 6.56
CA ARG A 44 21.40 -0.87 7.04
C ARG A 44 21.12 -0.49 8.50
N PRO A 45 19.91 -0.02 8.83
CA PRO A 45 19.55 0.15 10.23
C PRO A 45 19.50 -1.23 10.91
N PRO A 46 19.98 -1.35 12.15
CA PRO A 46 19.89 -2.61 12.88
C PRO A 46 18.43 -2.97 13.13
N ALA A 47 18.09 -4.26 13.13
CA ALA A 47 16.75 -4.77 13.44
C ALA A 47 16.15 -4.21 14.75
N THR A 48 17.02 -3.88 15.72
CA THR A 48 16.65 -3.22 16.97
C THR A 48 16.03 -1.84 16.75
N ALA A 49 16.49 -1.08 15.76
CA ALA A 49 15.95 0.23 15.42
C ALA A 49 14.51 0.12 14.88
N ALA A 50 14.26 -0.85 14.00
CA ALA A 50 12.91 -1.10 13.48
C ALA A 50 11.93 -1.48 14.60
N ARG A 51 12.32 -2.40 15.49
CA ARG A 51 11.50 -2.79 16.66
C ARG A 51 11.21 -1.60 17.56
N ARG A 52 12.24 -0.81 17.89
CA ARG A 52 12.10 0.38 18.74
C ARG A 52 11.15 1.39 18.11
N PHE A 53 11.31 1.68 16.82
CA PHE A 53 10.44 2.61 16.10
C PHE A 53 8.98 2.15 16.12
N LEU A 54 8.71 0.89 15.82
CA LEU A 54 7.35 0.35 15.84
C LEU A 54 6.73 0.36 17.25
N ALA A 55 7.53 0.21 18.30
CA ALA A 55 7.06 0.24 19.68
C ALA A 55 6.82 1.68 20.20
N GLU A 56 7.67 2.64 19.81
CA GLU A 56 7.63 4.01 20.33
C GLU A 56 6.78 4.96 19.48
N VAL A 57 6.81 4.78 18.14
CA VAL A 57 6.15 5.67 17.17
C VAL A 57 4.99 4.97 16.47
N GLY A 58 5.22 3.74 16.00
CA GLY A 58 4.23 2.96 15.26
C GLY A 58 4.04 3.42 13.81
N LEU A 59 2.93 2.95 13.21
CA LEU A 59 2.50 3.30 11.85
C LEU A 59 1.09 3.91 11.89
N PRO A 60 0.64 4.59 10.82
CA PRO A 60 -0.68 5.22 10.80
C PRO A 60 -1.79 4.19 10.98
N ARG A 61 -2.84 4.55 11.73
CA ARG A 61 -4.00 3.68 11.93
C ARG A 61 -4.87 3.54 10.68
N GLU A 62 -4.85 4.57 9.83
CA GLU A 62 -5.61 4.63 8.59
C GLU A 62 -4.75 5.33 7.54
N HIS A 63 -4.63 4.72 6.35
CA HIS A 63 -3.94 5.31 5.21
C HIS A 63 -4.43 4.66 3.90
N VAL A 64 -4.51 5.43 2.81
CA VAL A 64 -5.04 4.93 1.52
C VAL A 64 -4.20 3.80 0.89
N LEU A 65 -2.89 3.80 1.18
CA LEU A 65 -1.96 2.76 0.74
C LEU A 65 -1.72 1.66 1.80
N PHE A 66 -2.15 1.86 3.05
CA PHE A 66 -1.74 1.00 4.16
C PHE A 66 -2.86 0.86 5.19
N ALA A 67 -3.27 -0.39 5.44
CA ALA A 67 -4.13 -0.75 6.55
C ALA A 67 -3.29 -1.50 7.60
N PRO A 68 -3.23 -1.04 8.87
CA PRO A 68 -2.47 -1.72 9.91
C PRO A 68 -3.07 -3.08 10.25
N GLU A 69 -2.21 -4.00 10.65
CA GLU A 69 -2.59 -5.35 11.10
C GLU A 69 -1.86 -5.71 12.39
N ASP A 70 -2.43 -6.63 13.16
CA ASP A 70 -1.76 -7.17 14.34
C ASP A 70 -0.47 -7.90 13.92
N PRO A 71 0.68 -7.59 14.56
CA PRO A 71 1.96 -8.19 14.22
C PRO A 71 1.93 -9.71 14.22
N THR A 72 2.02 -10.31 13.03
CA THR A 72 1.93 -11.76 12.86
C THR A 72 3.22 -12.28 12.24
N PRO A 73 3.96 -13.19 12.91
CA PRO A 73 5.17 -13.76 12.33
C PRO A 73 4.82 -14.64 11.13
N VAL A 74 5.63 -14.53 10.08
CA VAL A 74 5.54 -15.39 8.89
C VAL A 74 6.91 -16.02 8.66
N THR A 75 6.94 -17.34 8.68
CA THR A 75 8.13 -18.14 8.33
C THR A 75 8.06 -18.53 6.86
N GLY A 76 9.13 -18.23 6.12
CA GLY A 76 9.25 -18.45 4.68
C GLY A 76 9.52 -19.91 4.26
N ASP A 77 9.42 -20.87 5.18
CA ASP A 77 9.89 -22.26 4.98
C ASP A 77 9.21 -22.98 3.79
N ASP A 78 7.97 -22.62 3.43
CA ASP A 78 7.28 -23.20 2.27
C ASP A 78 7.63 -22.55 0.93
N ARG A 79 8.53 -21.56 0.92
CA ARG A 79 8.75 -20.67 -0.24
C ARG A 79 10.23 -20.45 -0.60
N GLY A 80 11.15 -21.17 0.03
CA GLY A 80 12.59 -21.10 -0.27
C GLY A 80 13.28 -19.85 0.29
N PHE A 81 12.70 -19.22 1.33
CA PHE A 81 13.26 -18.02 1.94
C PHE A 81 13.58 -18.26 3.42
N GLU A 82 14.84 -18.02 3.80
CA GLU A 82 15.30 -18.06 5.20
C GLU A 82 14.94 -16.78 5.98
N ALA A 83 14.30 -15.80 5.34
CA ALA A 83 13.96 -14.53 5.97
C ALA A 83 12.81 -14.69 6.97
N ARG A 84 13.04 -14.23 8.21
CA ARG A 84 11.99 -14.11 9.24
C ARG A 84 11.26 -12.79 9.03
N LEU A 85 9.95 -12.86 8.82
CA LEU A 85 9.11 -11.70 8.55
C LEU A 85 8.07 -11.51 9.65
N VAL A 86 7.66 -10.27 9.84
CA VAL A 86 6.52 -9.90 10.68
C VAL A 86 5.58 -9.04 9.87
N VAL A 87 4.35 -9.49 9.67
CA VAL A 87 3.29 -8.70 9.02
C VAL A 87 3.00 -7.48 9.88
N ILE A 88 2.92 -6.30 9.27
CA ILE A 88 2.61 -5.03 9.92
C ILE A 88 1.36 -4.36 9.34
N GLY A 89 0.89 -4.80 8.17
CA GLY A 89 -0.31 -4.27 7.53
C GLY A 89 -0.62 -4.93 6.20
N ALA A 90 -1.62 -4.42 5.51
CA ALA A 90 -2.08 -4.87 4.19
C ALA A 90 -2.25 -3.72 3.21
N ALA A 91 -2.01 -3.98 1.93
CA ALA A 91 -2.38 -3.08 0.84
C ALA A 91 -3.84 -3.34 0.46
N GLY A 92 -4.77 -2.86 1.30
CA GLY A 92 -6.19 -3.10 1.15
C GLY A 92 -6.70 -4.31 1.95
N ASP A 93 -7.61 -5.09 1.39
CA ASP A 93 -8.26 -6.20 2.09
C ASP A 93 -7.42 -7.48 2.05
N ARG A 94 -6.77 -7.81 3.17
CA ARG A 94 -5.98 -9.05 3.32
C ARG A 94 -6.77 -10.34 3.05
N TRP A 95 -8.10 -10.30 3.23
CA TRP A 95 -8.96 -11.47 3.10
C TRP A 95 -9.45 -11.68 1.67
N ALA A 96 -9.19 -10.72 0.77
CA ALA A 96 -9.33 -10.95 -0.64
C ALA A 96 -8.31 -12.00 -1.08
N MET A 97 -8.75 -12.91 -1.95
CA MET A 97 -7.89 -13.96 -2.47
C MET A 97 -6.67 -13.33 -3.17
N GLY A 98 -5.49 -13.48 -2.57
CA GLY A 98 -4.25 -12.89 -3.06
C GLY A 98 -3.96 -11.46 -2.60
N GLY A 99 -4.50 -11.02 -1.46
CA GLY A 99 -4.19 -9.71 -0.87
C GLY A 99 -2.70 -9.56 -0.52
N ASP A 100 -2.14 -8.39 -0.85
CA ASP A 100 -0.75 -8.07 -0.59
C ASP A 100 -0.57 -7.57 0.86
N VAL A 101 0.48 -8.04 1.53
CA VAL A 101 0.76 -7.68 2.94
C VAL A 101 2.11 -7.02 3.10
N TYR A 102 2.15 -5.96 3.91
CA TYR A 102 3.38 -5.32 4.32
C TYR A 102 4.01 -6.09 5.46
N CYS A 103 5.30 -6.37 5.34
CA CYS A 103 6.09 -7.10 6.30
C CYS A 103 7.35 -6.32 6.67
N VAL A 104 7.83 -6.53 7.89
CA VAL A 104 9.18 -6.13 8.31
C VAL A 104 10.07 -7.35 8.36
N GLU A 105 11.21 -7.24 7.69
CA GLU A 105 12.24 -8.26 7.71
C GLU A 105 13.06 -8.18 9.00
N VAL A 106 13.00 -9.23 9.84
CA VAL A 106 13.59 -9.22 11.19
C VAL A 106 15.12 -9.11 11.17
N GLY A 107 15.80 -9.53 10.10
CA GLY A 107 17.26 -9.46 10.00
C GLY A 107 17.78 -8.05 9.71
N TYR A 108 17.10 -7.29 8.85
CA TYR A 108 17.59 -6.00 8.34
C TYR A 108 16.67 -4.82 8.65
N GLY A 109 15.50 -5.06 9.23
CA GLY A 109 14.52 -4.03 9.54
C GLY A 109 13.89 -3.38 8.31
N ARG A 110 13.97 -3.99 7.12
CA ARG A 110 13.38 -3.43 5.89
C ARG A 110 11.89 -3.68 5.84
N VAL A 111 11.17 -2.80 5.16
CA VAL A 111 9.76 -3.01 4.82
C VAL A 111 9.70 -3.61 3.42
N VAL A 112 8.96 -4.71 3.31
CA VAL A 112 8.70 -5.40 2.04
C VAL A 112 7.20 -5.61 1.89
N LEU A 113 6.74 -5.70 0.66
CA LEU A 113 5.38 -6.13 0.32
C LEU A 113 5.46 -7.57 -0.16
N LEU A 114 4.70 -8.47 0.47
CA LEU A 114 4.51 -9.82 -0.02
C LEU A 114 3.31 -9.82 -0.97
N ASP A 115 3.57 -10.01 -2.26
CA ASP A 115 2.53 -10.15 -3.27
C ASP A 115 1.78 -11.48 -3.04
N GLY A 116 0.48 -11.39 -2.74
CA GLY A 116 -0.33 -12.55 -2.39
C GLY A 116 -0.54 -13.53 -3.55
N MET A 117 -0.51 -13.02 -4.79
CA MET A 117 -0.77 -13.77 -6.01
C MET A 117 0.51 -14.39 -6.57
N ARG A 118 1.56 -13.59 -6.73
CA ARG A 118 2.85 -13.99 -7.30
C ARG A 118 3.74 -14.69 -6.28
N ARG A 119 3.45 -14.49 -4.99
CA ARG A 119 4.28 -14.97 -3.86
C ARG A 119 5.71 -14.44 -3.92
N GLU A 120 5.86 -13.23 -4.45
CA GLU A 120 7.13 -12.52 -4.59
C GLU A 120 7.21 -11.40 -3.55
N PHE A 121 8.43 -11.05 -3.15
CA PHE A 121 8.67 -9.87 -2.32
C PHE A 121 9.02 -8.69 -3.18
N VAL A 122 8.32 -7.60 -2.94
CA VAL A 122 8.61 -6.29 -3.51
C VAL A 122 9.24 -5.44 -2.42
N HIS A 123 10.38 -4.82 -2.73
CA HIS A 123 10.99 -3.86 -1.81
C HIS A 123 10.09 -2.64 -1.67
N VAL A 124 9.86 -2.20 -0.44
CA VAL A 124 9.03 -1.03 -0.13
C VAL A 124 9.94 0.09 0.38
N ASN A 125 10.61 -0.14 1.52
CA ASN A 125 11.50 0.84 2.12
C ASN A 125 12.61 0.18 2.96
N VAL A 126 13.71 0.90 3.17
CA VAL A 126 14.83 0.42 4.01
C VAL A 126 14.50 0.30 5.49
N SER A 127 13.44 0.96 5.97
CA SER A 127 13.03 0.92 7.38
C SER A 127 11.56 1.33 7.59
N PRO A 128 10.94 0.98 8.75
CA PRO A 128 9.62 1.48 9.11
C PRO A 128 9.53 3.00 9.23
N ALA A 129 10.63 3.66 9.61
CA ALA A 129 10.69 5.12 9.70
C ALA A 129 10.63 5.78 8.31
N ALA A 130 11.41 5.24 7.36
CA ALA A 130 11.34 5.66 5.96
C ALA A 130 9.96 5.39 5.37
N PHE A 131 9.38 4.21 5.66
CA PHE A 131 8.02 3.89 5.23
C PHE A 131 6.98 4.89 5.76
N LEU A 132 7.00 5.20 7.06
CA LEU A 132 6.11 6.23 7.63
C LEU A 132 6.27 7.58 6.93
N ALA A 133 7.51 8.02 6.73
CA ALA A 133 7.79 9.29 6.05
C ALA A 133 7.27 9.29 4.60
N CYS A 134 7.45 8.20 3.86
CA CYS A 134 6.88 8.04 2.52
C CYS A 134 5.35 8.06 2.51
N LEU A 135 4.69 7.38 3.47
CA LEU A 135 3.23 7.44 3.62
C LEU A 135 2.75 8.88 3.89
N GLN A 136 3.42 9.59 4.80
CA GLN A 136 3.09 10.98 5.10
C GLN A 136 3.30 11.90 3.89
N GLN A 137 4.40 11.72 3.16
CA GLN A 137 4.69 12.48 1.94
C GLN A 137 3.65 12.22 0.85
N PHE A 138 3.20 10.97 0.70
CA PHE A 138 2.13 10.62 -0.21
C PHE A 138 0.80 11.28 0.21
N ALA A 139 0.41 11.13 1.47
CA ALA A 139 -0.84 11.69 1.99
C ALA A 139 -0.90 13.23 1.86
N ALA A 140 0.23 13.91 2.03
CA ALA A 140 0.32 15.37 1.89
C ALA A 140 0.10 15.88 0.45
N GLY A 141 0.30 15.02 -0.56
CA GLY A 141 0.06 15.35 -1.95
C GLY A 141 -1.36 15.06 -2.45
N LEU A 142 -2.18 14.37 -1.65
CA LEU A 142 -3.53 14.00 -2.07
C LEU A 142 -4.50 15.19 -2.06
N PRO A 143 -5.43 15.27 -3.02
CA PRO A 143 -5.51 14.45 -4.24
C PRO A 143 -4.48 14.90 -5.29
N TYR A 144 -3.98 13.96 -6.11
CA TYR A 144 -3.04 14.25 -7.19
C TYR A 144 -3.77 14.68 -8.47
N GLY A 145 -4.37 15.88 -8.43
CA GLY A 145 -5.16 16.44 -9.52
C GLY A 145 -6.66 16.18 -9.38
N THR A 146 -7.42 16.53 -10.43
CA THR A 146 -8.87 16.34 -10.51
C THR A 146 -9.22 15.35 -11.62
N VAL A 147 -10.50 14.98 -11.76
CA VAL A 147 -10.98 14.14 -12.86
C VAL A 147 -10.70 14.76 -14.23
N ASP A 148 -10.59 16.09 -14.29
CA ASP A 148 -10.34 16.86 -15.51
C ASP A 148 -8.85 17.18 -15.73
N SER A 149 -7.96 16.70 -14.85
CA SER A 149 -6.52 16.94 -15.00
C SER A 149 -5.99 16.30 -16.28
N GLU A 150 -5.21 17.07 -17.04
CA GLU A 150 -4.53 16.59 -18.25
C GLU A 150 -3.42 15.59 -17.88
N LEU A 151 -3.08 14.69 -18.82
CA LEU A 151 -2.03 13.68 -18.60
C LEU A 151 -0.67 14.33 -18.30
N GLU A 152 -0.36 15.46 -18.91
CA GLU A 152 0.86 16.23 -18.67
C GLU A 152 0.89 16.86 -17.26
N GLU A 153 -0.27 17.15 -16.66
CA GLU A 153 -0.35 17.55 -15.26
C GLU A 153 -0.11 16.36 -14.33
N LEU A 154 -0.76 15.22 -14.59
CA LEU A 154 -0.61 14.00 -13.80
C LEU A 154 0.84 13.47 -13.83
N ASP A 155 1.49 13.46 -14.99
CA ASP A 155 2.90 13.08 -15.13
C ASP A 155 3.82 14.02 -14.32
N ARG A 156 3.54 15.33 -14.30
CA ARG A 156 4.30 16.27 -13.45
C ARG A 156 4.10 15.99 -11.96
N GLN A 157 2.89 15.62 -11.53
CA GLN A 157 2.63 15.24 -10.13
C GLN A 157 3.31 13.94 -9.76
N ALA A 158 3.27 12.93 -10.64
CA ALA A 158 3.95 11.65 -10.47
C ALA A 158 5.47 11.83 -10.28
N ARG A 159 6.10 12.65 -11.13
CA ARG A 159 7.54 12.97 -11.03
C ARG A 159 7.88 13.68 -9.72
N ARG A 160 7.08 14.67 -9.32
CA ARG A 160 7.27 15.38 -8.04
C ARG A 160 7.16 14.43 -6.84
N LEU A 161 6.19 13.52 -6.87
CA LEU A 161 6.06 12.50 -5.84
C LEU A 161 7.28 11.57 -5.84
N ALA A 162 7.70 11.07 -7.00
CA ALA A 162 8.88 10.23 -7.12
C ALA A 162 10.12 10.94 -6.53
N ASP A 163 10.41 12.17 -6.94
CA ASP A 163 11.55 12.94 -6.41
C ASP A 163 11.47 13.08 -4.87
N ALA A 164 10.28 13.31 -4.32
CA ALA A 164 10.08 13.43 -2.88
C ALA A 164 10.25 12.09 -2.14
N LEU A 165 9.79 10.98 -2.71
CA LEU A 165 10.00 9.64 -2.15
C LEU A 165 11.49 9.27 -2.19
N ALA A 166 12.17 9.58 -3.29
CA ALA A 166 13.60 9.32 -3.45
C ALA A 166 14.46 10.07 -2.42
N ALA A 167 14.05 11.30 -2.07
CA ALA A 167 14.74 12.10 -1.05
C ALA A 167 14.61 11.50 0.36
N ILE A 168 13.57 10.70 0.62
CA ILE A 168 13.36 9.98 1.88
C ILE A 168 14.09 8.64 1.84
N ASP A 169 13.91 7.90 0.76
CA ASP A 169 14.44 6.56 0.53
C ASP A 169 14.50 6.28 -0.98
N ASP A 170 15.67 6.48 -1.57
CA ASP A 170 15.93 6.27 -3.00
C ASP A 170 15.72 4.82 -3.45
N SER A 171 15.92 3.86 -2.55
CA SER A 171 15.65 2.45 -2.83
C SER A 171 14.16 2.16 -3.04
N ALA A 172 13.26 3.01 -2.55
CA ALA A 172 11.82 2.89 -2.78
C ALA A 172 11.42 3.11 -4.25
N LEU A 173 12.35 3.62 -5.07
CA LEU A 173 12.19 3.78 -6.53
C LEU A 173 13.15 2.90 -7.35
N SER A 174 13.77 1.88 -6.75
CA SER A 174 14.51 0.91 -7.54
C SER A 174 13.60 0.19 -8.54
N ASP A 175 14.19 -0.48 -9.52
CA ASP A 175 13.43 -1.33 -10.44
C ASP A 175 12.56 -2.31 -9.64
N ASP A 176 11.28 -2.39 -10.01
CA ASP A 176 10.23 -3.17 -9.36
C ASP A 176 9.89 -2.78 -7.90
N ALA A 177 10.35 -1.63 -7.39
CA ALA A 177 9.97 -1.16 -6.06
C ALA A 177 8.55 -0.60 -5.99
N PHE A 178 7.93 -0.74 -4.82
CA PHE A 178 6.56 -0.30 -4.58
C PHE A 178 6.34 1.20 -4.83
N GLY A 179 7.31 2.05 -4.47
CA GLY A 179 7.19 3.50 -4.64
C GLY A 179 7.09 3.92 -6.12
N LEU A 180 7.78 3.20 -7.01
CA LEU A 180 7.70 3.44 -8.45
C LEU A 180 6.32 3.07 -9.00
N ASP A 181 5.75 1.95 -8.57
CA ASP A 181 4.38 1.56 -8.93
C ASP A 181 3.37 2.63 -8.45
N VAL A 182 3.51 3.13 -7.23
CA VAL A 182 2.64 4.21 -6.70
C VAL A 182 2.76 5.50 -7.51
N ALA A 183 3.97 5.92 -7.87
CA ALA A 183 4.17 7.11 -8.71
C ALA A 183 3.54 6.94 -10.10
N ASN A 184 3.64 5.73 -10.68
CA ASN A 184 2.98 5.42 -11.95
C ASN A 184 1.45 5.49 -11.84
N ASP A 185 0.87 4.96 -10.75
CA ASP A 185 -0.57 5.01 -10.49
C ASP A 185 -1.07 6.46 -10.35
N VAL A 186 -0.26 7.37 -9.77
CA VAL A 186 -0.51 8.82 -9.78
C VAL A 186 -0.50 9.37 -11.21
N GLY A 187 0.48 8.97 -12.02
CA GLY A 187 0.63 9.45 -13.41
C GLY A 187 -0.53 9.05 -14.33
N VAL A 188 -1.28 8.01 -13.98
CA VAL A 188 -2.50 7.59 -14.70
C VAL A 188 -3.79 8.07 -14.05
N GLY A 189 -3.69 8.81 -12.93
CA GLY A 189 -4.82 9.46 -12.28
C GLY A 189 -5.62 8.59 -11.29
N GLU A 190 -5.08 7.46 -10.80
CA GLU A 190 -5.78 6.61 -9.81
C GLU A 190 -6.06 7.33 -8.48
N TYR A 191 -5.32 8.42 -8.21
CA TYR A 191 -5.42 9.23 -6.99
C TYR A 191 -5.89 10.65 -7.25
N THR A 192 -6.57 10.89 -8.38
CA THR A 192 -7.29 12.14 -8.62
C THR A 192 -8.45 12.25 -7.64
N ALA A 193 -8.90 13.48 -7.35
CA ALA A 193 -10.15 13.67 -6.64
C ALA A 193 -11.24 12.98 -7.45
N THR A 194 -11.80 11.87 -6.95
CA THR A 194 -13.04 11.32 -7.50
C THR A 194 -14.02 12.46 -7.44
N GLY A 195 -14.48 12.93 -8.61
CA GLY A 195 -15.51 13.94 -8.69
C GLY A 195 -16.60 13.50 -7.73
N GLY A 196 -16.77 14.23 -6.63
CA GLY A 196 -17.94 14.06 -5.79
C GLY A 196 -19.10 14.10 -6.78
N PRO A 197 -20.05 13.15 -6.69
CA PRO A 197 -21.15 13.12 -7.64
C PRO A 197 -21.63 14.56 -7.74
N GLY A 198 -21.80 15.01 -8.97
CA GLY A 198 -22.89 15.93 -9.19
C GLY A 198 -24.01 15.41 -8.30
N SER A 199 -24.45 16.24 -7.37
CA SER A 199 -25.87 16.48 -7.29
C SER A 199 -26.39 16.59 -8.73
N ASP A 200 -26.53 15.45 -9.39
CA ASP A 200 -27.40 15.26 -10.52
C ASP A 200 -28.72 15.65 -9.89
N GLY A 201 -29.05 16.92 -10.11
CA GLY A 201 -30.35 17.43 -9.78
C GLY A 201 -31.31 16.45 -10.40
N ASP A 202 -31.99 15.70 -9.54
CA ASP A 202 -33.33 15.29 -9.87
C ASP A 202 -34.00 16.57 -10.38
N PRO A 203 -34.39 16.65 -11.66
CA PRO A 203 -35.25 17.73 -12.08
C PRO A 203 -36.49 17.68 -11.17
N PRO A 204 -37.03 18.83 -10.73
CA PRO A 204 -38.24 18.83 -9.91
C PRO A 204 -39.30 18.00 -10.62
N VAL A 205 -39.79 16.96 -9.94
CA VAL A 205 -40.95 16.21 -10.40
C VAL A 205 -42.15 17.14 -10.23
N GLU A 206 -42.68 17.64 -11.34
CA GLU A 206 -43.97 18.35 -11.38
C GLU A 206 -45.15 17.38 -11.19
#